data_AF-A0A956MCD1-F1
#
_entry.id   AF-A0A956MCD1-F1
#
_cell.length_a   1.000
_cell.length_b   1.000
_cell.length_c   1.000
_cell.angle_alpha   90.00
_cell.angle_beta   90.00
_cell.angle_gamma   90.00
#
_symmetry.space_group_name_H-M   'P 1'
#
loop_
_entity.id
_entity.type
_entity.pdbx_description
1 polymer ?
#
loop_
_entity_poly.entity_id
_entity_poly.type
_entity_poly.pdbx_seq_one_letter_code
_entity_poly.pdbx_strand_id
1 'polypeptide(L)'
;MDLIKSLIQLEKKSIVRSKCLKYAVLPLFCIIPFALFILGSTRFDYNSLLLFWTCILLAFPVIALSPLSFSKDGYYYPALMTKKIPLDVYVKGKVLFIILCSFFYYVALTPFIIQYKFIIVLAFYAGIVYYVPFVLVIIMLKSSYEKHKIYLNGSPFLNLEGISIVKAILGFPIVLPLFFWNETVYWGIGSMFVVGILGLIQINFSIGVIAKNLARRKYLFLDL
;
A
#
# COMPACT_ATOMS: atom_id res chain seq x y z
N MET A 1 -19.06 -5.46 14.20
CA MET A 1 -17.71 -5.93 13.78
C MET A 1 -17.80 -7.01 12.69
N ASP A 2 -18.91 -7.73 12.62
CA ASP A 2 -19.09 -8.88 11.70
C ASP A 2 -19.18 -8.49 10.22
N LEU A 3 -19.66 -7.28 9.92
CA LEU A 3 -19.72 -6.76 8.55
C LEU A 3 -18.33 -6.49 7.96
N ILE A 4 -17.35 -6.07 8.77
CA ILE A 4 -15.96 -5.88 8.30
C ILE A 4 -15.31 -7.24 8.02
N LYS A 5 -15.58 -8.24 8.88
CA LYS A 5 -15.07 -9.60 8.69
C LYS A 5 -15.61 -10.23 7.40
N SER A 6 -16.91 -10.07 7.12
CA SER A 6 -17.51 -10.59 5.88
C SER A 6 -16.97 -9.87 4.64
N LEU A 7 -16.72 -8.55 4.71
CA LEU A 7 -16.04 -7.81 3.63
C LEU A 7 -14.62 -8.33 3.38
N ILE A 8 -13.84 -8.58 4.43
CA ILE A 8 -12.49 -9.17 4.32
C ILE A 8 -12.54 -10.56 3.67
N GLN A 9 -13.54 -11.39 4.01
CA GLN A 9 -13.72 -12.70 3.37
C GLN A 9 -14.07 -12.57 1.88
N LEU A 10 -14.88 -11.58 1.53
CA LEU A 10 -15.20 -11.27 0.12
C LEU A 10 -13.95 -10.84 -0.65
N GLU A 11 -13.10 -10.00 -0.06
CA GLU A 11 -11.83 -9.59 -0.67
C GLU A 11 -10.89 -10.77 -0.90
N LYS A 12 -10.75 -11.67 0.09
CA LYS A 12 -9.99 -12.92 -0.07
C LYS A 12 -10.51 -13.75 -1.25
N LYS A 13 -11.83 -13.86 -1.39
CA LYS A 13 -12.46 -14.59 -2.50
C LYS A 13 -12.26 -13.88 -3.85
N SER A 14 -12.23 -12.54 -3.86
CA SER A 14 -11.95 -11.72 -5.04
C SER A 14 -10.53 -11.97 -5.58
N ILE A 15 -9.54 -12.03 -4.68
CA ILE A 15 -8.15 -12.35 -5.03
C ILE A 15 -8.06 -13.74 -5.68
N VAL A 16 -8.74 -14.74 -5.11
CA VAL A 16 -8.71 -16.12 -5.64
C VAL A 16 -9.45 -16.25 -6.98
N ARG A 17 -10.39 -15.36 -7.30
CA ARG A 17 -11.18 -15.47 -8.54
C ARG A 17 -10.62 -14.64 -9.68
N SER A 18 -10.06 -13.46 -9.41
CA SER A 18 -9.59 -12.56 -10.47
C SER A 18 -8.12 -12.83 -10.83
N LYS A 19 -7.85 -13.00 -12.13
CA LYS A 19 -6.47 -13.16 -12.64
C LYS A 19 -5.63 -11.92 -12.31
N CYS A 20 -6.19 -10.71 -12.42
CA CYS A 20 -5.49 -9.46 -12.14
C CYS A 20 -4.99 -9.36 -10.68
N LEU A 21 -5.82 -9.69 -9.69
CA LEU A 21 -5.39 -9.63 -8.28
C LEU A 21 -4.38 -10.74 -7.96
N LYS A 22 -4.49 -11.94 -8.57
CA LYS A 22 -3.46 -12.98 -8.42
C LYS A 22 -2.10 -12.50 -8.90
N TYR A 23 -2.02 -11.93 -10.09
CA TYR A 23 -0.76 -11.41 -10.63
C TYR A 23 -0.25 -10.16 -9.91
N ALA A 24 -1.11 -9.46 -9.16
CA ALA A 24 -0.71 -8.35 -8.29
C ALA A 24 -0.13 -8.83 -6.95
N VAL A 25 -0.66 -9.93 -6.39
CA VAL A 25 -0.21 -10.50 -5.11
C VAL A 25 0.99 -11.45 -5.28
N LEU A 26 1.09 -12.18 -6.39
CA LEU A 26 2.18 -13.11 -6.68
C LEU A 26 3.59 -12.48 -6.60
N PRO A 27 3.84 -11.26 -7.13
CA PRO A 27 5.15 -10.64 -6.99
C PRO A 27 5.50 -10.27 -5.54
N LEU A 28 4.55 -10.19 -4.60
CA LEU A 28 4.87 -10.03 -3.17
C LEU A 28 5.62 -11.24 -2.61
N PHE A 29 5.27 -12.44 -3.08
CA PHE A 29 5.98 -13.65 -2.70
C PHE A 29 7.33 -13.78 -3.42
N CYS A 30 7.42 -13.33 -4.67
CA CYS A 30 8.67 -13.37 -5.44
C CYS A 30 9.70 -12.31 -5.02
N ILE A 31 9.27 -11.17 -4.47
CA ILE A 31 10.19 -10.11 -4.04
C ILE A 31 10.92 -10.49 -2.74
N ILE A 32 10.39 -11.42 -1.93
CA ILE A 32 11.03 -11.88 -0.70
C ILE A 32 12.39 -12.53 -1.01
N PRO A 33 12.50 -13.56 -1.88
CA PRO A 33 13.81 -14.12 -2.24
C PRO A 33 14.69 -13.12 -2.99
N PHE A 34 14.13 -12.16 -3.72
CA PHE A 34 14.90 -11.05 -4.31
C PHE A 34 15.51 -10.14 -3.24
N ALA A 35 14.76 -9.82 -2.18
CA ALA A 35 15.27 -9.11 -1.02
C ALA A 35 16.40 -9.89 -0.33
N LEU A 36 16.30 -11.22 -0.24
CA LEU A 36 17.37 -12.07 0.28
C LEU A 36 18.64 -11.98 -0.54
N PHE A 37 18.51 -11.99 -1.87
CA PHE A 37 19.67 -11.91 -2.75
C PHE A 37 20.38 -10.56 -2.65
N ILE A 38 19.62 -9.46 -2.64
CA ILE A 38 20.20 -8.12 -2.52
C ILE A 38 20.84 -7.92 -1.15
N LEU A 39 20.07 -8.16 -0.08
CA LEU A 39 20.52 -7.90 1.28
C LEU A 39 21.66 -8.87 1.66
N GLY A 40 21.53 -10.15 1.32
CA GLY A 40 22.51 -11.20 1.62
C GLY A 40 23.82 -11.10 0.85
N SER A 41 23.87 -10.31 -0.23
CA SER A 41 25.15 -9.94 -0.83
C SER A 41 25.86 -8.93 0.08
N THR A 42 26.71 -9.45 0.97
CA THR A 42 27.46 -8.74 2.02
C THR A 42 28.47 -7.69 1.52
N ARG A 43 28.34 -7.21 0.28
CA ARG A 43 29.29 -6.29 -0.38
C ARG A 43 28.87 -4.82 -0.36
N PHE A 44 27.74 -4.46 0.26
CA PHE A 44 27.38 -3.05 0.42
C PHE A 44 28.14 -2.43 1.59
N ASP A 45 29.39 -2.02 1.33
CA ASP A 45 30.18 -1.19 2.28
C ASP A 45 29.48 0.15 2.59
N TYR A 46 28.61 0.61 1.70
CA TYR A 46 27.85 1.84 1.84
C TYR A 46 26.46 1.57 2.47
N ASN A 47 26.24 2.01 3.71
CA ASN A 47 24.91 1.88 4.35
C ASN A 47 23.78 2.63 3.58
N SER A 48 24.08 3.56 2.66
CA SER A 48 23.09 4.30 1.85
C SER A 48 22.39 3.41 0.84
N LEU A 49 23.14 2.56 0.13
CA LEU A 49 22.58 1.65 -0.86
C LEU A 49 21.65 0.63 -0.19
N LEU A 50 22.05 0.14 0.98
CA LEU A 50 21.23 -0.77 1.76
C LEU A 50 19.94 -0.08 2.25
N LEU A 51 20.04 1.15 2.76
CA LEU A 51 18.88 1.97 3.16
C LEU A 51 17.95 2.27 1.97
N PHE A 52 18.51 2.53 0.79
CA PHE A 52 17.73 2.75 -0.42
C PHE A 52 16.92 1.51 -0.80
N TRP A 53 17.55 0.33 -0.80
CA TRP A 53 16.88 -0.93 -1.09
C TRP A 53 15.82 -1.29 -0.03
N THR A 54 16.07 -1.03 1.25
CA THR A 54 15.05 -1.23 2.29
C THR A 54 13.85 -0.32 2.08
N CYS A 55 14.04 0.93 1.64
CA CYS A 55 12.93 1.83 1.31
C CYS A 55 12.08 1.34 0.13
N ILE A 56 12.73 0.79 -0.91
CA ILE A 56 12.01 0.18 -2.04
C ILE A 56 11.17 -1.02 -1.58
N LEU A 57 11.76 -1.90 -0.78
CA LEU A 57 11.05 -3.06 -0.21
C LEU A 57 9.88 -2.63 0.67
N LEU A 58 10.00 -1.51 1.38
CA LEU A 58 8.92 -0.94 2.19
C LEU A 58 7.75 -0.43 1.34
N ALA A 59 8.01 0.20 0.20
CA ALA A 59 6.94 0.71 -0.67
C ALA A 59 6.22 -0.40 -1.45
N PHE A 60 6.90 -1.52 -1.70
CA PHE A 60 6.45 -2.60 -2.57
C PHE A 60 5.07 -3.19 -2.24
N PRO A 61 4.72 -3.56 -0.99
CA PRO A 61 3.43 -4.19 -0.70
C PRO A 61 2.23 -3.29 -0.97
N VAL A 62 2.31 -2.03 -0.59
CA VAL A 62 1.22 -1.07 -0.80
C VAL A 62 1.04 -0.80 -2.31
N ILE A 63 2.15 -0.77 -3.06
CA ILE A 63 2.19 -0.62 -4.51
C ILE A 63 1.60 -1.84 -5.24
N ALA A 64 1.96 -3.04 -4.80
CA ALA A 64 1.52 -4.30 -5.37
C ALA A 64 0.03 -4.53 -5.10
N LEU A 65 -0.46 -4.11 -3.94
CA LEU A 65 -1.86 -4.20 -3.54
C LEU A 65 -2.74 -3.06 -4.08
N SER A 66 -2.17 -2.07 -4.78
CA SER A 66 -2.91 -0.99 -5.45
C SER A 66 -4.09 -1.45 -6.32
N PRO A 67 -4.07 -2.60 -7.00
CA PRO A 67 -5.23 -3.10 -7.74
C PRO A 67 -6.45 -3.47 -6.89
N LEU A 68 -6.34 -3.55 -5.56
CA LEU A 68 -7.47 -3.71 -4.63
C LEU A 68 -8.23 -2.40 -4.34
N SER A 69 -7.79 -1.29 -4.96
CA SER A 69 -8.40 0.03 -4.80
C SER A 69 -9.72 0.19 -5.57
N PHE A 70 -10.55 1.15 -5.15
CA PHE A 70 -11.93 1.36 -5.61
C PHE A 70 -12.09 1.48 -7.14
N SER A 71 -11.12 2.11 -7.79
CA SER A 71 -11.12 2.36 -9.24
C SER A 71 -11.10 1.07 -10.06
N LYS A 72 -10.70 -0.06 -9.48
CA LYS A 72 -10.70 -1.38 -10.13
C LYS A 72 -11.82 -2.30 -9.67
N ASP A 73 -12.76 -1.82 -8.86
CA ASP A 73 -14.01 -2.53 -8.51
C ASP A 73 -15.16 -2.23 -9.49
N GLY A 74 -14.94 -1.39 -10.50
CA GLY A 74 -15.97 -0.76 -11.35
C GLY A 74 -17.06 -1.64 -11.98
N TYR A 75 -16.87 -2.96 -12.10
CA TYR A 75 -17.95 -3.87 -12.58
C TYR A 75 -18.86 -4.38 -11.44
N TYR A 76 -18.34 -4.46 -10.21
CA TYR A 76 -19.07 -4.91 -9.01
C TYR A 76 -19.51 -3.76 -8.11
N TYR A 77 -18.97 -2.56 -8.33
CA TYR A 77 -19.29 -1.34 -7.60
C TYR A 77 -20.79 -1.01 -7.57
N PRO A 78 -21.56 -1.13 -8.67
CA PRO A 78 -23.01 -0.91 -8.63
C PRO A 78 -23.75 -1.94 -7.76
N ALA A 79 -23.32 -3.20 -7.79
CA ALA A 79 -23.90 -4.29 -7.00
C ALA A 79 -23.52 -4.24 -5.51
N LEU A 80 -22.39 -3.60 -5.17
CA LEU A 80 -22.00 -3.28 -3.80
C LEU A 80 -22.81 -2.09 -3.27
N MET A 81 -23.18 -1.14 -4.14
CA MET A 81 -23.99 0.03 -3.81
C MET A 81 -25.50 -0.23 -3.65
N THR A 82 -26.00 -1.37 -4.14
CA THR A 82 -27.40 -1.82 -3.95
C THR A 82 -27.64 -2.51 -2.61
N LYS A 83 -26.59 -3.04 -1.95
CA LYS A 83 -26.69 -3.50 -0.56
C LYS A 83 -26.61 -2.30 0.40
N LYS A 84 -27.37 -2.34 1.52
CA LYS A 84 -27.32 -1.34 2.61
C LYS A 84 -26.00 -1.43 3.41
N ILE A 85 -24.86 -1.35 2.75
CA ILE A 85 -23.55 -1.28 3.41
C ILE A 85 -23.14 0.20 3.46
N PRO A 86 -22.86 0.76 4.64
CA PRO A 86 -22.42 2.14 4.74
C PRO A 86 -20.99 2.25 4.16
N LEU A 87 -20.77 3.27 3.32
CA LEU A 87 -19.58 3.41 2.47
C LEU A 87 -18.28 3.59 3.28
N ASP A 88 -18.37 4.22 4.44
CA ASP A 88 -17.29 4.35 5.42
C ASP A 88 -16.79 2.99 5.93
N VAL A 89 -17.71 2.07 6.25
CA VAL A 89 -17.37 0.71 6.69
C VAL A 89 -16.75 -0.10 5.56
N TYR A 90 -17.24 0.10 4.33
CA TYR A 90 -16.64 -0.51 3.14
C TYR A 90 -15.21 -0.04 2.90
N VAL A 91 -14.97 1.28 2.90
CA VAL A 91 -13.63 1.88 2.76
C VAL A 91 -12.71 1.39 3.88
N LYS A 92 -13.19 1.39 5.12
CA LYS A 92 -12.44 0.90 6.29
C LYS A 92 -12.05 -0.57 6.15
N GLY A 93 -12.95 -1.42 5.64
CA GLY A 93 -12.67 -2.83 5.39
C GLY A 93 -11.53 -3.05 4.39
N LYS A 94 -11.53 -2.30 3.27
CA LYS A 94 -10.45 -2.36 2.27
C LYS A 94 -9.12 -1.85 2.80
N VAL A 95 -9.13 -0.71 3.48
CA VAL A 95 -7.94 -0.12 4.12
C VAL A 95 -7.34 -1.13 5.11
N LEU A 96 -8.15 -1.70 6.01
CA LEU A 96 -7.70 -2.72 6.96
C LEU A 96 -7.14 -3.96 6.27
N PHE A 97 -7.77 -4.40 5.18
CA PHE A 97 -7.30 -5.56 4.44
C PHE A 97 -5.89 -5.34 3.85
N ILE A 98 -5.64 -4.18 3.24
CA ILE A 98 -4.32 -3.86 2.67
C ILE A 98 -3.27 -3.69 3.77
N ILE A 99 -3.63 -3.07 4.90
CA ILE A 99 -2.74 -2.97 6.07
C ILE A 99 -2.38 -4.36 6.58
N LEU A 100 -3.36 -5.26 6.73
CA LEU A 100 -3.14 -6.64 7.17
C LEU A 100 -2.20 -7.40 6.22
N CYS A 101 -2.44 -7.34 4.92
CA CYS A 101 -1.57 -7.98 3.93
C CYS A 101 -0.15 -7.40 3.94
N SER A 102 -0.02 -6.08 4.04
CA SER A 102 1.29 -5.42 4.14
C SER A 102 2.01 -5.80 5.42
N PHE A 103 1.29 -5.90 6.54
CA PHE A 103 1.83 -6.33 7.82
C PHE A 103 2.40 -7.76 7.76
N PHE A 104 1.66 -8.72 7.21
CA PHE A 104 2.17 -10.09 7.02
C PHE A 104 3.43 -10.12 6.15
N TYR A 105 3.50 -9.28 5.12
CA TYR A 105 4.69 -9.14 4.28
C TYR A 105 5.90 -8.61 5.08
N TYR A 106 5.73 -7.59 5.91
CA TYR A 106 6.84 -7.08 6.73
C TYR A 106 7.25 -8.03 7.85
N VAL A 107 6.31 -8.77 8.44
CA VAL A 107 6.62 -9.84 9.40
C VAL A 107 7.47 -10.92 8.71
N ALA A 108 7.15 -11.29 7.48
CA ALA A 108 7.96 -12.22 6.70
C ALA A 108 9.36 -11.67 6.35
N LEU A 109 9.51 -10.35 6.18
CA LEU A 109 10.81 -9.69 5.94
C LEU A 109 11.66 -9.49 7.20
N THR A 110 11.02 -9.39 8.36
CA THR A 110 11.66 -9.14 9.66
C THR A 110 12.86 -10.04 9.97
N PRO A 111 12.79 -11.39 9.84
CA PRO A 111 13.93 -12.27 10.16
C PRO A 111 15.18 -11.99 9.30
N PHE A 112 15.00 -11.40 8.13
CA PHE A 112 16.10 -11.07 7.23
C PHE A 112 16.75 -9.74 7.62
N ILE A 113 15.97 -8.77 8.07
CA ILE A 113 16.47 -7.42 8.37
C ILE A 113 17.16 -7.36 9.73
N ILE A 114 16.74 -8.19 10.69
CA ILE A 114 17.32 -8.26 12.05
C ILE A 114 18.81 -8.62 12.03
N GLN A 115 19.27 -9.33 10.98
CA GLN A 115 20.68 -9.75 10.86
C GLN A 115 21.63 -8.59 10.52
N TYR A 116 21.10 -7.41 10.14
CA TYR A 116 21.90 -6.23 9.80
C TYR A 116 22.09 -5.29 11.00
N LYS A 117 22.86 -4.21 10.80
CA LYS A 117 23.14 -3.23 11.87
C LYS A 117 21.84 -2.67 12.45
N PHE A 118 21.86 -2.38 13.76
CA PHE A 118 20.71 -1.86 14.51
C PHE A 118 20.05 -0.63 13.87
N ILE A 119 20.84 0.26 13.27
CA ILE A 119 20.32 1.47 12.60
C ILE A 119 19.42 1.16 11.40
N ILE A 120 19.69 0.05 10.68
CA ILE A 120 18.92 -0.40 9.53
C ILE A 120 17.60 -1.01 10.01
N VAL A 121 17.64 -1.77 11.11
CA VAL A 121 16.45 -2.34 11.75
C VAL A 121 15.50 -1.23 12.21
N LEU A 122 16.05 -0.20 12.88
CA LEU A 122 15.30 1.00 13.28
C LEU A 122 14.68 1.72 12.08
N ALA A 123 15.47 1.96 11.02
CA ALA A 123 14.99 2.60 9.80
C ALA A 123 13.89 1.77 9.12
N PHE A 124 13.98 0.44 9.14
CA PHE A 124 12.95 -0.44 8.60
C PHE A 124 11.62 -0.29 9.36
N TYR A 125 11.63 -0.38 10.69
CA TYR A 125 10.40 -0.24 11.47
C TYR A 125 9.81 1.17 11.41
N ALA A 126 10.65 2.21 11.46
CA ALA A 126 10.19 3.58 11.25
C ALA A 126 9.60 3.77 9.85
N GLY A 127 10.23 3.15 8.85
CA GLY A 127 9.76 3.12 7.47
C GLY A 127 8.42 2.39 7.31
N ILE A 128 8.16 1.28 8.01
CA ILE A 128 6.85 0.62 8.00
C ILE A 128 5.77 1.57 8.51
N VAL A 129 6.01 2.20 9.67
CA VAL A 129 5.06 3.10 10.32
C VAL A 129 4.79 4.33 9.46
N TYR A 130 5.76 4.78 8.66
CA TYR A 130 5.58 5.86 7.69
C TYR A 130 4.87 5.40 6.40
N TYR A 131 5.40 4.39 5.72
CA TYR A 131 4.95 4.00 4.37
C TYR A 131 3.52 3.47 4.38
N VAL A 132 3.20 2.56 5.31
CA VAL A 132 1.89 1.89 5.32
C VAL A 132 0.73 2.88 5.35
N PRO A 133 0.63 3.81 6.32
CA PRO A 133 -0.48 4.74 6.36
C PRO A 133 -0.43 5.78 5.25
N PHE A 134 0.74 6.39 5.01
CA PHE A 134 0.84 7.55 4.13
C PHE A 134 0.59 7.18 2.67
N VAL A 135 1.22 6.10 2.20
CA VAL A 135 1.10 5.63 0.82
C VAL A 135 -0.29 5.07 0.56
N LEU A 136 -0.86 4.35 1.53
CA LEU A 136 -2.19 3.78 1.40
C LEU A 136 -3.26 4.87 1.27
N VAL A 137 -3.19 5.92 2.08
CA VAL A 137 -4.13 7.05 2.00
C VAL A 137 -4.06 7.71 0.63
N ILE A 138 -2.86 7.99 0.12
CA ILE A 138 -2.68 8.65 -1.18
C ILE A 138 -3.25 7.78 -2.32
N ILE A 139 -2.93 6.48 -2.32
CA ILE A 139 -3.45 5.56 -3.34
C ILE A 139 -4.97 5.47 -3.29
N MET A 140 -5.55 5.35 -2.09
CA MET A 140 -7.00 5.25 -1.92
C MET A 140 -7.73 6.54 -2.27
N LEU A 141 -7.15 7.68 -1.91
CA LEU A 141 -7.69 8.99 -2.24
C LEU A 141 -7.68 9.20 -3.75
N LYS A 142 -6.55 8.95 -4.42
CA LYS A 142 -6.47 9.00 -5.89
C LYS A 142 -7.46 8.05 -6.57
N SER A 143 -7.56 6.82 -6.07
CA SER A 143 -8.51 5.83 -6.58
C SER A 143 -9.96 6.30 -6.45
N SER A 144 -10.29 7.08 -5.40
CA SER A 144 -11.62 7.71 -5.27
C SER A 144 -11.90 8.77 -6.35
N TYR A 145 -10.87 9.35 -6.98
CA TYR A 145 -10.98 10.32 -8.06
C TYR A 145 -10.86 9.72 -9.47
N GLU A 146 -10.36 8.49 -9.62
CA GLU A 146 -10.22 7.85 -10.93
C GLU A 146 -11.54 7.25 -11.42
N LYS A 147 -11.87 7.43 -12.71
CA LYS A 147 -13.01 6.82 -13.40
C LYS A 147 -12.52 5.73 -14.37
N HIS A 148 -11.75 4.74 -13.90
CA HIS A 148 -11.29 3.69 -14.82
C HIS A 148 -12.35 2.60 -15.03
N LYS A 149 -12.71 2.37 -16.30
CA LYS A 149 -13.51 1.21 -16.74
C LYS A 149 -12.58 0.00 -16.83
N ILE A 150 -13.01 -1.14 -16.29
CA ILE A 150 -12.23 -2.39 -16.34
C ILE A 150 -12.39 -3.01 -17.74
N TYR A 151 -11.29 -3.25 -18.45
CA TYR A 151 -11.24 -4.22 -19.53
C TYR A 151 -11.05 -5.61 -18.92
N LEU A 152 -12.14 -6.38 -18.78
CA LEU A 152 -12.14 -7.74 -18.20
C LEU A 152 -11.31 -8.76 -18.99
N ASN A 153 -11.02 -8.47 -20.26
CA ASN A 153 -10.35 -9.37 -21.20
C ASN A 153 -8.87 -9.04 -21.45
N GLY A 154 -8.34 -7.95 -20.89
CA GLY A 154 -6.93 -7.57 -21.06
C GLY A 154 -6.02 -8.40 -20.15
N SER A 155 -4.93 -8.94 -20.67
CA SER A 155 -3.90 -9.55 -19.84
C SER A 155 -3.37 -8.48 -18.86
N PRO A 156 -3.37 -8.73 -17.54
CA PRO A 156 -2.95 -7.74 -16.54
C PRO A 156 -1.42 -7.66 -16.39
N PHE A 157 -0.66 -8.42 -17.19
CA PHE A 157 0.78 -8.38 -17.19
C PHE A 157 1.20 -7.02 -17.76
N LEU A 158 1.67 -6.12 -16.89
CA LEU A 158 2.10 -4.75 -17.21
C LEU A 158 1.01 -3.77 -17.65
N ASN A 159 -0.22 -3.90 -17.16
CA ASN A 159 -1.20 -2.81 -17.30
C ASN A 159 -0.86 -1.67 -16.32
N LEU A 160 0.20 -0.91 -16.67
CA LEU A 160 0.79 0.21 -15.93
C LEU A 160 0.01 1.52 -16.11
N GLU A 161 -1.08 1.52 -16.87
CA GLU A 161 -1.99 2.65 -16.99
C GLU A 161 -2.61 2.96 -15.61
N GLY A 162 -2.30 4.15 -15.08
CA GLY A 162 -2.69 4.61 -13.73
C GLY A 162 -1.66 4.35 -12.61
N ILE A 163 -0.63 3.55 -12.88
CA ILE A 163 0.40 3.11 -11.93
C ILE A 163 1.65 4.02 -11.94
N SER A 164 1.94 4.70 -13.06
CA SER A 164 3.27 5.30 -13.32
C SER A 164 3.71 6.49 -12.44
N ILE A 165 2.84 7.46 -12.14
CA ILE A 165 3.33 8.75 -11.59
C ILE A 165 3.32 8.77 -10.06
N VAL A 166 2.30 8.18 -9.44
CA VAL A 166 2.15 8.17 -7.98
C VAL A 166 3.12 7.19 -7.31
N LYS A 167 3.48 6.09 -7.98
CA LYS A 167 4.45 5.11 -7.45
C LYS A 167 5.89 5.60 -7.47
N ALA A 168 6.25 6.46 -8.44
CA ALA A 168 7.56 7.12 -8.49
C ALA A 168 7.67 8.24 -7.45
N ILE A 169 6.61 9.05 -7.28
CA ILE A 169 6.60 10.16 -6.31
C ILE A 169 6.55 9.65 -4.86
N LEU A 170 5.91 8.51 -4.59
CA LEU A 170 5.83 7.92 -3.23
C LEU A 170 7.11 7.23 -2.75
N GLY A 171 8.03 6.88 -3.67
CA GLY A 171 9.37 6.40 -3.30
C GLY A 171 10.32 7.53 -2.85
N PHE A 172 10.00 8.79 -3.18
CA PHE A 172 10.91 9.92 -3.07
C PHE A 172 11.07 10.57 -1.68
N PRO A 173 10.06 10.59 -0.76
CA PRO A 173 10.17 11.40 0.47
C PRO A 173 11.22 10.91 1.46
N ILE A 174 11.72 9.68 1.32
CA ILE A 174 12.65 9.06 2.27
C ILE A 174 14.10 9.09 1.78
N VAL A 175 14.29 9.25 0.47
CA VAL A 175 15.63 9.39 -0.12
C VAL A 175 16.28 10.69 0.35
N LEU A 176 15.51 11.78 0.47
CA LEU A 176 16.05 13.10 0.82
C LEU A 176 16.63 13.18 2.25
N PRO A 177 15.95 12.74 3.32
CA PRO A 177 16.52 12.81 4.68
C PRO A 177 17.64 11.79 4.93
N LEU A 178 17.63 10.66 4.20
CA LEU A 178 18.65 9.61 4.34
C LEU A 178 19.92 9.88 3.51
N PHE A 179 19.84 10.69 2.45
CA PHE A 179 21.01 11.08 1.65
C PHE A 179 21.91 12.11 2.35
N PHE A 180 21.38 12.92 3.29
CA PHE A 180 22.19 13.86 4.08
C PHE A 180 22.66 13.18 5.37
N TRP A 181 23.83 12.57 5.29
CA TRP A 181 24.32 11.55 6.21
C TRP A 181 25.39 12.09 7.18
N ASN A 182 25.23 11.79 8.47
CA ASN A 182 26.24 11.18 9.38
C ASN A 182 25.92 11.45 10.86
N GLU A 183 25.40 12.63 11.22
CA GLU A 183 25.01 12.94 12.60
C GLU A 183 23.48 13.00 12.81
N THR A 184 22.72 13.09 11.72
CA THR A 184 21.26 13.31 11.73
C THR A 184 20.45 12.05 11.45
N VAL A 185 21.07 10.88 11.25
CA VAL A 185 20.36 9.65 10.85
C VAL A 185 19.29 9.26 11.88
N TYR A 186 19.60 9.37 13.17
CA TYR A 186 18.63 9.12 14.24
C TYR A 186 17.48 10.14 14.24
N TRP A 187 17.75 11.40 13.90
CA TRP A 187 16.72 12.43 13.71
C TRP A 187 15.84 12.15 12.48
N GLY A 188 16.44 11.64 11.39
CA GLY A 188 15.71 11.17 10.22
C GLY A 188 14.76 10.03 10.57
N ILE A 189 15.25 8.99 11.24
CA ILE A 189 14.45 7.85 11.71
C ILE A 189 13.35 8.33 12.66
N GLY A 190 13.68 9.21 13.62
CA GLY A 190 12.72 9.76 14.58
C GLY A 190 11.61 10.57 13.90
N SER A 191 11.96 11.45 12.95
CA SER A 191 10.98 12.23 12.19
C SER A 191 10.08 11.33 11.33
N MET A 192 10.61 10.28 10.71
CA MET A 192 9.81 9.29 9.98
C MET A 192 8.80 8.60 10.88
N PHE A 193 9.21 8.23 12.09
CA PHE A 193 8.33 7.60 13.08
C PHE A 193 7.21 8.56 13.51
N VAL A 194 7.54 9.82 13.82
CA VAL A 194 6.56 10.86 14.20
C VAL A 194 5.57 11.12 13.06
N VAL A 195 6.06 11.29 11.82
CA VAL A 195 5.20 11.50 10.65
C VAL A 195 4.35 10.26 10.36
N GLY A 196 4.89 9.06 10.55
CA GLY A 196 4.14 7.82 10.42
C GLY A 196 2.98 7.70 11.42
N ILE A 197 3.20 8.10 12.67
CA ILE A 197 2.13 8.17 13.68
C ILE A 197 1.05 9.19 13.26
N LEU A 198 1.45 10.36 12.78
CA LEU A 198 0.49 11.35 12.23
C LEU A 198 -0.28 10.76 11.04
N GLY A 199 0.38 9.99 10.18
CA GLY A 199 -0.24 9.26 9.08
C GLY A 199 -1.30 8.25 9.55
N LEU A 200 -1.04 7.51 10.63
CA LEU A 200 -2.02 6.58 11.20
C LEU A 200 -3.27 7.31 11.70
N ILE A 201 -3.12 8.49 12.32
CA ILE A 201 -4.24 9.33 12.73
C ILE A 201 -5.01 9.85 11.50
N GLN A 202 -4.27 10.27 10.47
CA GLN A 202 -4.82 10.76 9.21
C GLN A 202 -5.65 9.71 8.46
N ILE A 203 -5.40 8.41 8.63
CA ILE A 203 -6.21 7.34 8.00
C ILE A 203 -7.69 7.52 8.35
N ASN A 204 -8.03 7.72 9.62
CA ASN A 204 -9.42 7.81 10.06
C ASN A 204 -10.14 9.00 9.43
N PHE A 205 -9.46 10.15 9.35
CA PHE A 205 -9.98 11.34 8.67
C PHE A 205 -10.17 11.08 7.16
N SER A 206 -9.16 10.46 6.53
CA SER A 206 -9.14 10.20 5.09
C SER A 206 -10.24 9.23 4.66
N ILE A 207 -10.56 8.22 5.48
CA ILE A 207 -11.68 7.30 5.24
C ILE A 207 -13.00 8.07 5.07
N GLY A 208 -13.25 9.07 5.92
CA GLY A 208 -14.45 9.91 5.83
C GLY A 208 -14.49 10.73 4.54
N VAL A 209 -13.36 11.32 4.13
CA VAL A 209 -13.25 12.07 2.86
C VAL A 209 -13.49 11.16 1.65
N ILE A 210 -12.86 9.98 1.64
CA ILE A 210 -13.02 8.98 0.57
C ILE A 210 -14.48 8.52 0.49
N ALA A 211 -15.10 8.20 1.62
CA ALA A 211 -16.50 7.77 1.67
C ALA A 211 -17.45 8.85 1.12
N LYS A 212 -17.22 10.13 1.46
CA LYS A 212 -17.99 11.26 0.90
C LYS A 212 -17.81 11.38 -0.61
N ASN A 213 -16.59 11.23 -1.12
CA ASN A 213 -16.32 11.27 -2.56
C ASN A 213 -17.00 10.10 -3.31
N LEU A 214 -16.94 8.90 -2.75
CA LEU A 214 -17.63 7.73 -3.29
C LEU A 214 -19.17 7.91 -3.26
N ALA A 215 -19.71 8.50 -2.19
CA ALA A 215 -21.13 8.82 -2.10
C ALA A 215 -21.56 9.82 -3.16
N ARG A 216 -20.82 10.92 -3.37
CA ARG A 216 -21.09 11.90 -4.43
C ARG A 216 -21.14 11.25 -5.82
N ARG A 217 -20.28 10.26 -6.07
CA ARG A 217 -20.27 9.52 -7.33
C ARG A 217 -21.52 8.65 -7.52
N LYS A 218 -22.05 8.05 -6.45
CA LYS A 218 -23.28 7.26 -6.51
C LYS A 218 -24.43 8.06 -7.15
N TYR A 219 -24.58 9.32 -6.76
CA TYR A 219 -25.63 10.19 -7.28
C TYR A 219 -25.39 10.59 -8.74
N LEU A 220 -24.15 10.87 -9.13
CA LEU A 220 -23.80 11.19 -10.53
C LEU A 220 -24.03 10.02 -11.52
N PHE A 221 -24.10 8.78 -11.04
CA PHE A 221 -24.44 7.61 -11.87
C PHE A 221 -25.94 7.32 -11.95
N LEU A 222 -26.78 7.96 -11.11
CA LEU A 222 -28.24 7.80 -11.12
C LEU A 222 -28.93 8.86 -12.01
N ASP A 223 -28.25 9.95 -12.34
CA ASP A 223 -28.75 11.05 -13.18
C ASP A 223 -28.37 10.90 -14.68
N LEU A 224 -27.89 9.72 -15.10
CA LEU A 224 -27.55 9.34 -16.48
C LEU A 224 -28.40 8.14 -16.92
#